data_AF-A0AAQ4FKG5-F1
#
_entry.id   AF-A0AAQ4FKG5-F1
#
_cell.length_a   1.000
_cell.length_b   1.000
_cell.length_c   1.000
_cell.angle_alpha   90.00
_cell.angle_beta   90.00
_cell.angle_gamma   90.00
#
_symmetry.space_group_name_H-M   'P 1'
#
loop_
_entity.id
_entity.type
_entity.pdbx_description
1 polymer ?
#
loop_
_entity_poly.entity_id
_entity_poly.type
_entity_poly.pdbx_seq_one_letter_code
_entity_poly.pdbx_strand_id
1 'polypeptide(L)'
;MTEQKEGIEGVSGEINGLQTSFQHPCNPGRTIYAVIDPPHIFKCIRNNLVKVGKFLLPGDKEVCHSYYSALLEYEEQQSGLRAVPKHTKAHIFPNPFQKMSVKLAVQLLSETHSRFCSKKLNILQL
;
A
#
# COMPACT_ATOMS: atom_id res chain seq x y z
N MET A 1 -5.12 46.26 16.98
CA MET A 1 -5.30 45.07 17.83
C MET A 1 -5.02 43.87 16.96
N THR A 2 -3.83 43.30 17.10
CA THR A 2 -3.32 42.20 16.30
C THR A 2 -4.03 40.93 16.71
N GLU A 3 -4.85 40.36 15.83
CA GLU A 3 -5.41 39.02 15.99
C GLU A 3 -4.25 38.03 16.13
N GLN A 4 -4.10 37.50 17.34
CA GLN A 4 -3.28 36.32 17.58
C GLN A 4 -3.96 35.16 16.85
N LYS A 5 -3.41 34.75 15.70
CA LYS A 5 -3.79 33.48 15.07
C LYS A 5 -3.45 32.39 16.08
N GLU A 6 -4.47 31.76 16.65
CA GLU A 6 -4.32 30.54 17.45
C GLU A 6 -3.46 29.56 16.65
N GLY A 7 -2.27 29.25 17.19
CA GLY A 7 -1.35 28.32 16.56
C GLY A 7 -2.04 26.96 16.47
N ILE A 8 -2.05 26.36 15.29
CA ILE A 8 -2.61 25.03 15.09
C ILE A 8 -1.73 24.04 15.88
N GLU A 9 -2.16 23.67 17.07
CA GLU A 9 -1.46 22.72 17.95
C GLU A 9 -1.73 21.29 17.48
N GLY A 10 -0.98 20.80 16.48
CA GLY A 10 -0.94 19.37 16.20
C GLY A 10 -0.75 18.96 14.75
N VAL A 11 -1.07 17.69 14.50
CA VAL A 11 -0.95 17.03 13.20
C VAL A 11 -2.36 16.74 12.70
N SER A 12 -2.69 17.23 11.51
CA SER A 12 -4.01 17.04 10.88
C SER A 12 -3.86 16.31 9.55
N GLY A 13 -4.74 15.33 9.32
CA GLY A 13 -4.83 14.53 8.09
C GLY A 13 -5.92 15.00 7.13
N GLU A 14 -6.39 16.24 7.23
CA GLU A 14 -7.44 16.78 6.36
C GLU A 14 -6.97 16.92 4.91
N ILE A 15 -7.85 16.57 3.96
CA ILE A 15 -7.55 16.55 2.52
C ILE A 15 -7.14 17.95 2.01
N ASN A 16 -7.77 19.00 2.53
CA ASN A 16 -7.53 20.40 2.14
C ASN A 16 -6.70 21.18 3.18
N GLY A 17 -6.13 20.50 4.18
CA GLY A 17 -5.53 21.11 5.36
C GLY A 17 -4.46 20.23 6.01
N LEU A 18 -3.61 19.61 5.19
CA LEU A 18 -2.59 18.68 5.66
C LEU A 18 -1.54 19.41 6.52
N GLN A 19 -1.50 19.08 7.80
CA GLN A 19 -0.52 19.60 8.76
C GLN A 19 0.31 18.42 9.31
N THR A 20 1.55 18.28 8.86
CA THR A 20 2.42 17.14 9.23
C THR A 20 3.45 17.45 10.31
N SER A 21 3.39 18.64 10.90
CA SER A 21 4.38 19.09 11.87
C SER A 21 3.80 20.10 12.85
N PHE A 22 4.38 20.20 14.03
CA PHE A 22 4.01 21.21 15.03
C PHE A 22 5.25 21.71 15.77
N GLN A 23 5.14 22.86 16.44
CA GLN A 23 6.27 23.41 17.20
C GLN A 23 6.47 22.64 18.51
N HIS A 24 7.72 22.45 18.90
CA HIS A 24 8.05 21.76 20.14
C HIS A 24 7.54 22.58 21.34
N PRO A 25 6.77 21.98 22.27
CA PRO A 25 6.08 22.71 23.33
C PRO A 25 7.02 23.47 24.28
N CYS A 26 8.22 22.95 24.52
CA CYS A 26 9.23 23.58 25.38
C CYS A 26 10.35 24.33 24.64
N ASN A 27 10.39 24.34 23.31
CA ASN A 27 11.46 24.98 22.54
C ASN A 27 10.94 25.49 21.19
N PRO A 28 10.57 26.78 21.11
CA PRO A 28 10.01 27.37 19.89
C PRO A 28 10.94 27.33 18.66
N GLY A 29 12.24 27.08 18.86
CA GLY A 29 13.21 26.94 17.76
C GLY A 29 13.27 25.53 17.15
N ARG A 30 12.45 24.58 17.63
CA ARG A 30 12.44 23.19 17.14
C ARG A 30 11.06 22.79 16.66
N THR A 31 11.01 22.25 15.44
CA THR A 31 9.79 21.69 14.86
C THR A 31 9.81 20.17 14.94
N ILE A 32 8.69 19.59 15.35
CA ILE A 32 8.47 18.14 15.42
C ILE A 32 7.68 17.72 14.19
N TYR A 33 8.17 16.72 13.47
CA TYR A 33 7.53 16.16 12.29
C TYR A 33 6.90 14.81 12.62
N ALA A 34 5.64 14.61 12.22
CA ALA A 34 4.99 13.32 12.32
C ALA A 34 5.29 12.50 11.07
N VAL A 35 5.73 11.26 11.29
CA VAL A 35 6.02 10.30 10.23
C VAL A 35 5.15 9.07 10.45
N ILE A 36 4.55 8.60 9.38
CA ILE A 36 3.75 7.37 9.37
C ILE A 36 4.69 6.18 9.23
N ASP A 37 4.42 5.08 9.93
CA ASP A 37 5.13 3.82 9.76
C ASP A 37 4.85 3.21 8.36
N PRO A 38 5.83 3.20 7.44
CA PRO A 38 5.59 2.71 6.08
C PRO A 38 5.31 1.19 6.01
N PRO A 39 6.03 0.31 6.73
CA PRO A 39 5.68 -1.10 6.85
C PRO A 39 4.23 -1.38 7.24
N HIS A 40 3.66 -0.60 8.16
CA HIS A 40 2.26 -0.74 8.55
C HIS A 40 1.30 -0.34 7.43
N ILE A 41 1.60 0.71 6.67
CA ILE A 41 0.78 1.12 5.52
C ILE A 41 0.72 0.04 4.44
N PHE A 42 1.84 -0.61 4.10
CA PHE A 42 1.82 -1.73 3.15
C PHE A 42 0.92 -2.87 3.61
N LYS A 43 0.94 -3.19 4.90
CA LYS A 43 0.03 -4.21 5.47
C LYS A 43 -1.42 -3.79 5.36
N CYS A 44 -1.74 -2.52 5.66
CA CYS A 44 -3.09 -1.99 5.54
C CYS A 44 -3.60 -2.06 4.09
N ILE A 45 -2.78 -1.64 3.12
CA ILE A 45 -3.11 -1.72 1.68
C ILE A 45 -3.37 -3.17 1.29
N ARG A 46 -2.46 -4.10 1.59
CA ARG A 46 -2.67 -5.52 1.26
C ARG A 46 -3.93 -6.08 1.94
N ASN A 47 -4.11 -5.84 3.23
CA ASN A 47 -5.25 -6.38 3.97
C ASN A 47 -6.58 -5.84 3.44
N ASN A 48 -6.61 -4.56 3.05
CA ASN A 48 -7.78 -3.95 2.42
C ASN A 48 -8.05 -4.58 1.05
N LEU A 49 -7.02 -4.78 0.22
CA LEU A 49 -7.14 -5.45 -1.07
C LEU A 49 -7.71 -6.87 -0.93
N VAL A 50 -7.24 -7.65 0.04
CA VAL A 50 -7.73 -9.01 0.32
C VAL A 50 -9.17 -9.00 0.85
N LYS A 51 -9.53 -8.00 1.67
CA LYS A 51 -10.87 -7.92 2.30
C LYS A 51 -11.94 -7.41 1.33
N VAL A 52 -11.65 -6.36 0.57
CA VAL A 52 -12.59 -5.69 -0.33
C VAL A 52 -12.55 -6.28 -1.73
N GLY A 53 -11.40 -6.84 -2.13
CA GLY A 53 -11.21 -7.50 -3.41
C GLY A 53 -10.85 -6.55 -4.57
N LYS A 54 -11.03 -5.23 -4.42
CA LYS A 54 -10.67 -4.25 -5.44
C LYS A 54 -10.35 -2.86 -4.90
N PHE A 55 -9.56 -2.10 -5.64
CA PHE A 55 -9.35 -0.67 -5.48
C PHE A 55 -9.73 0.09 -6.74
N LEU A 56 -10.39 1.24 -6.55
CA LEU A 56 -10.67 2.19 -7.62
C LEU A 56 -9.53 3.22 -7.64
N LEU A 57 -8.99 3.45 -8.82
CA LEU A 57 -7.97 4.44 -9.09
C LEU A 57 -8.57 5.59 -9.91
N PRO A 58 -7.93 6.78 -9.92
CA PRO A 58 -8.35 7.87 -10.77
C PRO A 58 -8.43 7.46 -12.25
N GLY A 59 -9.45 7.96 -12.95
CA GLY A 59 -9.67 7.69 -14.38
C GLY A 59 -10.26 6.31 -14.68
N ASP A 60 -11.19 5.84 -13.85
CA ASP A 60 -11.92 4.56 -14.01
C ASP A 60 -11.03 3.31 -14.10
N LYS A 61 -9.78 3.42 -13.61
CA LYS A 61 -8.87 2.28 -13.50
C LYS A 61 -9.20 1.50 -12.21
N GLU A 62 -9.03 0.18 -12.25
CA GLU A 62 -9.20 -0.65 -11.06
C GLU A 62 -8.05 -1.64 -10.86
N VAL A 63 -7.79 -1.96 -9.60
CA VAL A 63 -6.86 -3.02 -9.19
C VAL A 63 -7.64 -4.08 -8.46
N CYS A 64 -7.80 -5.24 -9.07
CA CYS A 64 -8.55 -6.36 -8.50
C CYS A 64 -7.61 -7.41 -7.91
N HIS A 65 -7.98 -7.95 -6.75
CA HIS A 65 -7.28 -9.04 -6.09
C HIS A 65 -7.24 -10.31 -6.95
N SER A 66 -8.28 -10.52 -7.77
CA SER A 66 -8.39 -11.64 -8.72
C SER A 66 -7.22 -11.72 -9.70
N TYR A 67 -6.60 -10.60 -10.06
CA TYR A 67 -5.44 -10.57 -10.96
C TYR A 67 -4.25 -11.35 -10.39
N TYR A 68 -4.06 -11.26 -9.08
CA TYR A 68 -2.99 -11.97 -8.40
C TYR A 68 -3.27 -13.48 -8.26
N SER A 69 -4.55 -13.86 -8.13
CA SER A 69 -4.99 -15.26 -8.15
C SER A 69 -4.80 -15.89 -9.53
N ALA A 70 -5.21 -15.19 -10.60
CA ALA A 70 -5.01 -15.64 -11.98
C ALA A 70 -3.52 -15.78 -12.33
N LEU A 71 -2.69 -14.86 -11.83
CA LEU A 71 -1.23 -14.97 -11.96
C LEU A 71 -0.69 -16.23 -11.28
N LEU A 72 -1.14 -16.53 -10.06
CA LEU A 72 -0.69 -17.70 -9.33
C LEU A 72 -1.06 -18.99 -10.07
N GLU A 73 -2.30 -19.09 -10.55
CA GLU A 73 -2.77 -20.23 -11.32
C GLU A 73 -1.98 -20.41 -12.62
N TYR A 74 -1.71 -19.31 -13.34
CA TYR A 74 -0.89 -19.34 -14.54
C TYR A 74 0.52 -19.87 -14.27
N GLU A 75 1.17 -19.38 -13.21
CA GLU A 75 2.52 -19.82 -12.80
C GLU A 75 2.55 -21.26 -12.31
N GLU A 76 1.48 -21.76 -11.68
CA GLU A 76 1.36 -23.18 -11.25
C GLU A 76 1.22 -24.13 -12.45
N GLN A 77 0.67 -23.65 -13.58
CA GLN A 77 0.55 -24.44 -14.82
C GLN A 77 1.84 -24.50 -15.64
N GLN A 78 2.81 -23.61 -15.39
CA GLN A 78 4.08 -23.62 -16.13
C GLN A 78 5.06 -24.64 -15.52
N SER A 79 5.46 -25.65 -16.30
CA SER A 79 6.56 -26.53 -15.93
C SER A 79 7.91 -25.87 -16.26
N GLY A 80 8.51 -25.18 -15.28
CA GLY A 80 9.86 -24.65 -15.42
C GLY A 80 10.14 -23.33 -14.69
N LEU A 81 10.81 -22.41 -15.39
CA LEU A 81 11.22 -21.11 -14.84
C LEU A 81 10.00 -20.20 -14.64
N ARG A 82 9.74 -19.90 -13.36
CA ARG A 82 8.69 -18.98 -12.91
C ARG A 82 9.15 -17.54 -13.02
N ALA A 83 8.31 -16.66 -13.58
CA ALA A 83 8.64 -15.25 -13.68
C ALA A 83 8.53 -14.56 -12.32
N VAL A 84 7.66 -15.07 -11.46
CA VAL A 84 7.44 -14.57 -10.11
C VAL A 84 7.57 -15.69 -9.07
N PRO A 85 8.78 -16.23 -8.83
CA PRO A 85 8.98 -17.45 -8.05
C PRO A 85 8.66 -17.29 -6.55
N LYS A 86 8.64 -16.06 -6.06
CA LYS A 86 8.31 -15.72 -4.67
C LYS A 86 6.80 -15.68 -4.44
N HIS A 87 6.00 -15.67 -5.51
CA HIS A 87 4.55 -15.66 -5.43
C HIS A 87 4.04 -17.01 -4.95
N THR A 88 3.24 -17.01 -3.91
CA THR A 88 2.70 -18.22 -3.28
C THR A 88 1.28 -17.97 -2.79
N LYS A 89 0.56 -19.05 -2.48
CA LYS A 89 -0.79 -18.98 -1.89
C LYS A 89 -0.85 -18.08 -0.64
N ALA A 90 0.21 -18.02 0.16
CA ALA A 90 0.30 -17.17 1.35
C ALA A 90 0.28 -15.65 1.05
N HIS A 91 0.62 -15.24 -0.18
CA HIS A 91 0.54 -13.85 -0.61
C HIS A 91 -0.91 -13.45 -0.95
N ILE A 92 -1.67 -14.36 -1.56
CA ILE A 92 -3.06 -14.14 -2.00
C ILE A 92 -4.06 -14.34 -0.86
N PHE A 93 -3.89 -15.45 -0.14
CA PHE A 93 -4.78 -15.91 0.92
C PHE A 93 -4.00 -16.02 2.24
N PRO A 94 -3.60 -14.87 2.84
CA PRO A 94 -2.82 -14.88 4.07
C PRO A 94 -3.66 -15.30 5.29
N ASN A 95 -3.13 -16.23 6.08
CA ASN A 95 -3.63 -16.57 7.41
C ASN A 95 -3.46 -15.40 8.40
N PRO A 96 -4.13 -15.38 9.57
CA PRO A 96 -4.01 -14.29 10.55
C PRO A 96 -2.57 -13.91 10.92
N PHE A 97 -1.69 -14.89 11.13
CA PHE A 97 -0.26 -14.64 11.38
C PHE A 97 0.47 -14.06 10.15
N GLN A 98 0.12 -14.53 8.95
CA GLN A 98 0.69 -14.04 7.69
C GLN A 98 0.18 -12.64 7.31
N LYS A 99 -0.99 -12.22 7.82
CA LYS A 99 -1.50 -10.85 7.69
C LYS A 99 -0.61 -9.82 8.39
N MET A 100 0.17 -10.25 9.37
CA MET A 100 1.12 -9.39 10.08
C MET A 100 2.51 -9.32 9.42
N SER A 101 2.79 -10.21 8.46
CA SER A 101 4.06 -10.22 7.74
C SER A 101 4.14 -9.09 6.71
N VAL A 102 5.03 -8.12 6.97
CA VAL A 102 5.34 -7.03 6.03
C VAL A 102 6.01 -7.57 4.77
N LYS A 103 6.85 -8.60 4.91
CA LYS A 103 7.56 -9.24 3.79
C LYS A 103 6.60 -9.71 2.70
N LEU A 104 5.52 -10.40 3.09
CA LEU A 104 4.51 -10.88 2.15
C LEU A 104 3.76 -9.72 1.47
N ALA A 105 3.46 -8.66 2.22
CA ALA A 105 2.77 -7.49 1.69
C ALA A 105 3.63 -6.74 0.64
N VAL A 106 4.91 -6.51 0.95
CA VAL A 106 5.84 -5.81 0.05
C VAL A 106 6.18 -6.65 -1.18
N GLN A 107 6.33 -7.98 -1.01
CA GLN A 107 6.57 -8.87 -2.14
C GLN A 107 5.40 -8.88 -3.13
N LEU A 108 4.16 -8.89 -2.63
CA LEU A 108 2.95 -8.83 -3.47
C LEU A 108 2.89 -7.53 -4.28
N LEU A 109 3.27 -6.39 -3.67
CA LEU A 109 3.24 -5.05 -4.27
C LEU A 109 4.55 -4.67 -4.98
N SER A 110 5.35 -5.66 -5.38
CA SER A 110 6.64 -5.40 -6.03
C SER A 110 6.50 -5.17 -7.54
N GLU A 111 7.45 -4.41 -8.10
CA GLU A 111 7.54 -4.10 -9.53
C GLU A 111 7.55 -5.36 -10.41
N THR A 112 8.19 -6.44 -9.95
CA THR A 112 8.23 -7.71 -10.68
C THR A 112 6.84 -8.30 -10.89
N HIS A 113 5.95 -8.20 -9.89
CA HIS A 113 4.56 -8.69 -10.02
C HIS A 113 3.77 -7.80 -10.99
N SER A 114 3.89 -6.48 -10.83
CA SER A 114 3.19 -5.52 -11.70
C SER A 114 3.57 -5.69 -13.17
N ARG A 115 4.87 -5.71 -13.47
CA ARG A 115 5.38 -5.87 -14.84
C ARG A 115 4.90 -7.15 -15.50
N PHE A 116 4.79 -8.24 -14.74
CA PHE A 116 4.30 -9.51 -15.28
C PHE A 116 2.79 -9.49 -15.54
N CYS A 117 1.99 -8.99 -14.59
CA CYS A 117 0.56 -8.80 -14.78
C CYS A 117 0.25 -7.97 -16.05
N SER A 118 0.93 -6.84 -16.23
CA SER A 118 0.69 -5.95 -17.38
C SER A 118 1.09 -6.57 -18.72
N LYS A 119 2.20 -7.33 -18.78
CA LYS A 119 2.69 -7.91 -20.04
C LYS A 119 1.92 -9.13 -20.52
N LYS A 120 1.40 -9.95 -19.59
CA LYS A 120 0.91 -11.30 -19.93
C LYS A 120 -0.58 -11.47 -19.77
N LEU A 121 -1.20 -10.80 -18.80
CA LEU A 121 -2.65 -10.91 -18.59
C LEU A 121 -3.46 -9.91 -19.42
N ASN A 122 -2.81 -8.96 -20.11
CA ASN A 122 -3.47 -7.85 -20.82
C ASN A 122 -4.37 -7.00 -19.91
N ILE A 123 -4.14 -7.10 -18.59
CA ILE A 123 -4.87 -6.40 -17.55
C ILE A 123 -4.15 -5.08 -17.32
N LEU A 124 -4.65 -4.05 -18.02
CA LEU A 124 -4.41 -2.61 -17.82
C LEU A 124 -2.94 -2.16 -17.87
N GLN A 125 -2.62 -1.37 -18.90
CA GLN A 125 -1.53 -0.39 -18.83
C GLN A 125 -1.91 0.67 -17.79
N LEU A 126 -1.32 0.56 -16.59
CA LEU A 126 -1.32 1.65 -15.62
C LEU A 126 -0.57 2.86 -16.19
#